data_AF-A0A7Y9WZY4-F1
#
_entry.id   AF-A0A7Y9WZY4-F1
#
_cell.length_a   1.000
_cell.length_b   1.000
_cell.length_c   1.000
_cell.angle_alpha   90.00
_cell.angle_beta   90.00
_cell.angle_gamma   90.00
#
_symmetry.space_group_name_H-M   'P 1'
#
loop_
_entity.id
_entity.type
_entity.pdbx_description
1 polymer ?
#
loop_
_entity_poly.entity_id
_entity_poly.type
_entity_poly.pdbx_seq_one_letter_code
_entity_poly.pdbx_strand_id
1 'polypeptide(L)' 'MGAAEGFRHVQRADGTVVITHHGRVAGTLRGARAAEFLAEVDDDPQLVMARWTGNYRHGNERTAKQHPRNRG' A
#
# COMPACT_ATOMS: atom_id res chain seq x y z
N MET A 1 -17.59 10.26 -8.10
CA MET A 1 -16.41 9.38 -8.24
C MET A 1 -15.18 10.23 -8.00
N GLY A 2 -14.67 10.27 -6.77
CA GLY A 2 -13.38 10.90 -6.50
C GLY A 2 -12.31 9.91 -6.90
N ALA A 3 -11.53 10.22 -7.93
CA ALA A 3 -10.39 9.40 -8.27
C ALA A 3 -9.40 9.46 -7.09
N ALA A 4 -8.80 8.32 -6.73
CA ALA A 4 -7.61 8.34 -5.91
C ALA A 4 -6.52 8.99 -6.76
N GLU A 5 -6.13 10.21 -6.44
CA GLU A 5 -5.13 10.96 -7.19
C GLU A 5 -4.16 11.59 -6.20
N GLY A 6 -2.93 11.86 -6.65
CA GLY A 6 -1.94 12.56 -5.83
C GLY A 6 -1.23 11.68 -4.81
N PHE A 7 -1.34 10.34 -4.93
CA PHE A 7 -0.51 9.42 -4.18
C PHE A 7 0.86 9.24 -4.83
N ARG A 8 1.90 9.21 -4.00
CA ARG A 8 3.28 8.91 -4.38
C ARG A 8 3.91 8.06 -3.31
N HIS A 9 4.67 7.04 -3.72
CA HIS A 9 5.48 6.25 -2.81
C HIS A 9 6.98 6.46 -3.05
N VAL A 10 7.78 6.25 -2.01
CA VAL A 10 9.24 6.26 -2.09
C VAL A 10 9.76 5.04 -1.36
N GLN A 11 10.53 4.20 -2.05
CA GLN A 11 11.28 3.12 -1.43
C GLN A 11 12.63 3.65 -0.94
N ARG A 12 12.99 3.30 0.29
CA ARG A 12 14.29 3.59 0.90
C ARG A 12 15.18 2.35 0.83
N ALA A 13 16.50 2.58 0.92
CA ALA A 13 17.50 1.52 0.88
C ALA A 13 17.38 0.50 2.02
N ASP A 14 16.75 0.86 3.15
CA ASP A 14 16.48 -0.05 4.27
C ASP A 14 15.26 -0.97 4.02
N GLY A 15 14.59 -0.84 2.87
CA GLY A 15 13.35 -1.56 2.57
C GLY A 15 12.10 -0.91 3.16
N THR A 16 12.19 0.30 3.71
CA THR A 16 11.04 1.11 4.09
C THR A 16 10.38 1.73 2.85
N VAL A 17 9.06 1.67 2.75
CA VAL A 17 8.27 2.39 1.74
C VAL A 17 7.45 3.48 2.42
N VAL A 18 7.62 4.73 2.00
CA VAL A 18 6.83 5.86 2.49
C VAL A 18 5.82 6.25 1.44
N ILE A 19 4.54 6.21 1.79
CA ILE A 19 3.43 6.64 0.94
C ILE A 19 3.04 8.05 1.36
N THR A 20 2.90 8.93 0.38
CA THR A 20 2.52 10.33 0.53
C THR A 20 1.29 10.63 -0.32
N HIS A 21 0.41 11.49 0.19
CA HIS A 21 -0.78 11.98 -0.50
C HIS A 21 -0.75 13.50 -0.45
N HIS A 22 -0.73 14.17 -1.62
CA HIS A 22 -0.60 15.63 -1.73
C HIS A 22 0.54 16.23 -0.86
N GLY A 23 1.70 15.56 -0.84
CA GLY A 23 2.88 16.01 -0.09
C GLY A 23 2.85 15.74 1.41
N ARG A 24 1.80 15.09 1.95
CA ARG A 24 1.74 14.64 3.35
C ARG A 24 1.97 13.14 3.43
N VAL A 25 2.69 12.68 4.46
CA VAL A 25 2.87 11.25 4.71
C VAL A 25 1.52 10.63 5.06
N ALA A 26 1.04 9.75 4.18
CA ALA A 26 -0.20 9.01 4.34
C ALA A 26 0.04 7.65 5.01
N GLY A 27 1.24 7.06 4.87
CA GLY A 27 1.62 5.83 5.55
C GLY A 27 3.09 5.48 5.38
N THR A 28 3.62 4.65 6.28
CA THR A 28 4.97 4.08 6.15
C THR A 28 4.90 2.57 6.34
N LEU A 29 5.39 1.82 5.37
CA LEU A 29 5.41 0.38 5.32
C LEU A 29 6.86 -0.12 5.45
N ARG A 30 7.06 -1.25 6.13
CA ARG A 30 8.39 -1.83 6.36
C ARG A 30 8.35 -3.35 6.22
N GLY A 31 9.50 -3.92 5.87
CA GLY A 31 9.70 -5.37 5.80
C GLY A 31 8.67 -6.06 4.90
N ALA A 32 8.01 -7.08 5.44
CA ALA A 32 7.01 -7.87 4.73
C ALA A 32 5.93 -7.01 4.05
N ARG A 33 5.39 -5.99 4.74
CA ARG A 33 4.31 -5.11 4.21
C ARG A 33 4.78 -4.23 3.05
N ALA A 34 6.03 -3.76 3.10
CA ALA A 34 6.59 -2.98 2.01
C ALA A 34 6.69 -3.84 0.73
N ALA A 35 7.10 -5.10 0.87
CA ALA A 35 7.15 -6.02 -0.26
C ALA A 35 5.76 -6.33 -0.86
N GLU A 36 4.71 -6.50 -0.03
CA GLU A 36 3.34 -6.72 -0.56
C GLU A 36 2.82 -5.50 -1.28
N PHE A 37 3.02 -4.33 -0.71
CA PHE A 37 2.65 -3.08 -1.36
C PHE A 37 3.34 -2.94 -2.71
N LEU A 38 4.64 -3.21 -2.79
CA LEU A 38 5.39 -3.12 -4.05
C LEU A 38 4.94 -4.16 -5.09
N ALA A 39 4.40 -5.30 -4.65
CA ALA A 39 3.85 -6.32 -5.54
C ALA A 39 2.44 -5.93 -6.05
N GLU A 40 1.63 -5.24 -5.25
CA GLU A 40 0.29 -4.80 -5.66
C GLU A 40 0.29 -3.46 -6.41
N VAL A 41 1.23 -2.56 -6.13
CA VAL A 41 1.22 -1.16 -6.64
C VAL A 41 1.45 -1.05 -8.15
N ASP A 42 1.99 -2.07 -8.80
CA ASP A 42 2.31 -2.04 -10.24
C ASP A 42 1.05 -1.99 -11.12
N ASP A 43 -0.05 -2.61 -10.66
CA ASP A 43 -1.30 -2.74 -11.42
C ASP A 43 -2.12 -1.44 -11.41
N ASP A 44 -2.45 -0.93 -10.23
CA ASP A 44 -3.16 0.34 -10.06
C ASP A 44 -2.54 1.16 -8.91
N PRO A 45 -1.47 1.93 -9.17
CA PRO A 45 -0.69 2.58 -8.12
C PRO A 45 -1.52 3.48 -7.21
N GLN A 46 -2.48 4.22 -7.79
CA GLN A 46 -3.24 5.21 -7.03
C GLN A 46 -4.32 4.55 -6.17
N LEU A 47 -5.09 3.60 -6.72
CA LEU A 47 -6.10 2.88 -5.94
C LEU A 47 -5.45 2.01 -4.86
N VAL A 48 -4.32 1.36 -5.18
CA VAL A 48 -3.57 0.55 -4.21
C VAL A 48 -3.02 1.43 -3.09
N MET A 49 -2.39 2.56 -3.39
CA MET A 49 -1.93 3.48 -2.35
C MET A 49 -3.08 4.00 -1.50
N ALA A 50 -4.18 4.44 -2.11
CA ALA A 50 -5.37 4.89 -1.39
C ALA A 50 -5.94 3.81 -0.46
N ARG A 51 -5.93 2.56 -0.89
CA ARG A 51 -6.37 1.41 -0.08
C ARG A 51 -5.40 1.10 1.06
N TRP A 52 -4.10 1.14 0.80
CA TRP A 52 -3.08 0.85 1.81
C TRP A 52 -3.00 1.95 2.88
N THR A 53 -3.29 3.20 2.53
CA THR A 53 -3.31 4.33 3.48
C THR A 53 -4.70 4.66 4.01
N GLY A 54 -5.75 4.26 3.30
CA GLY A 54 -7.14 4.48 3.63
C GLY A 54 -7.63 3.50 4.67
N ASN A 55 -7.48 3.87 5.94
CA ASN A 55 -8.12 3.23 7.11
C ASN A 55 -8.13 1.68 7.05
N TYR A 56 -6.94 1.10 7.25
CA TYR A 56 -6.66 -0.35 7.37
C TYR A 56 -7.51 -1.09 8.45
N ARG A 57 -8.50 -0.45 9.08
CA ARG A 57 -9.23 -0.98 10.24
C ARG A 57 -10.36 -1.95 9.92
N HIS A 58 -10.85 -2.08 8.68
CA HIS A 58 -11.97 -3.00 8.40
C HIS A 58 -12.01 -3.68 7.02
N GLY A 59 -11.18 -3.29 6.04
CA GLY A 59 -11.48 -3.61 4.63
C GLY A 59 -10.80 -4.83 4.00
N ASN A 60 -9.75 -5.41 4.59
CA ASN A 60 -8.82 -6.25 3.82
C ASN A 60 -8.75 -7.74 4.16
N GLU A 61 -9.70 -8.25 4.95
CA GLU A 61 -9.79 -9.68 5.28
C GLU A 61 -9.90 -10.58 4.04
N ARG A 62 -10.33 -10.03 2.89
CA ARG A 62 -10.54 -10.76 1.64
C ARG A 62 -9.31 -10.88 0.74
N THR A 63 -8.41 -9.90 0.70
CA THR A 63 -7.22 -9.96 -0.18
C THR A 63 -6.02 -10.58 0.52
N ALA A 64 -5.91 -10.42 1.85
CA ALA A 64 -4.90 -11.13 2.62
C ALA A 64 -5.02 -12.66 2.44
N LYS A 65 -6.24 -13.21 2.26
CA LYS A 65 -6.45 -14.65 2.00
C LYS A 65 -5.87 -15.16 0.68
N GLN A 66 -5.66 -14.29 -0.31
CA GLN A 66 -5.03 -14.66 -1.58
C GLN A 66 -3.53 -14.37 -1.61
N HIS A 67 -3.00 -13.69 -0.59
CA HIS A 67 -1.58 -13.44 -0.50
C HIS A 67 -0.85 -14.79 -0.26
N PRO A 68 0.26 -15.08 -0.97
CA PRO A 68 1.01 -16.34 -0.81
C PRO A 68 1.49 -16.63 0.62
N ARG A 69 1.39 -15.65 1.54
CA ARG A 69 1.67 -15.79 2.98
C ARG A 69 0.55 -16.43 3.80
N ASN A 70 -0.69 -16.36 3.31
CA ASN A 70 -1.88 -16.77 4.05
C ASN A 70 -2.45 -18.11 3.54
N ARG A 71 -1.69 -18.78 2.66
CA ARG A 71 -1.91 -20.17 2.21
C ARG A 71 -1.03 -21.19 2.95
N GLY A 72 -0.36 -20.78 4.03
CA GLY A 72 0.41 -21.65 4.93
C GLY A 72 -0.41 -22.03 6.14
#